data_AF-A0A968DQV5-F1
#
_entry.id   AF-A0A968DQV5-F1
#
_cell.length_a   1.000
_cell.length_b   1.000
_cell.length_c   1.000
_cell.angle_alpha   90.00
_cell.angle_beta   90.00
_cell.angle_gamma   90.00
#
_symmetry.space_group_name_H-M   'P 1'
#
loop_
_entity.id
_entity.type
_entity.pdbx_description
1 polymer ?
#
loop_
_entity_poly.entity_id
_entity_poly.type
_entity_poly.pdbx_seq_one_letter_code
_entity_poly.pdbx_strand_id
1 'polypeptide(L)' 'TDLKSFAEEYLFTPMDMEVGEWIQDWEGYYNGHGDLHLTARDMAKFGLLYQNNGMYNGERILPADWVEESL' A
#
# COMPACT_ATOMS: atom_id res chain seq x y z
N THR A 1 9.06 -9.43 -10.95
CA THR A 1 7.82 -8.92 -10.36
C THR A 1 7.68 -7.47 -10.75
N ASP A 2 6.53 -7.06 -11.28
CA ASP A 2 6.21 -5.65 -11.52
C ASP A 2 5.72 -4.96 -10.23
N LEU A 3 5.55 -3.64 -10.27
CA LEU A 3 5.17 -2.84 -9.10
C LEU A 3 3.84 -3.28 -8.48
N LYS A 4 2.84 -3.61 -9.31
CA LYS A 4 1.52 -3.98 -8.80
C LYS A 4 1.58 -5.32 -8.09
N SER A 5 2.18 -6.34 -8.71
CA SER A 5 2.32 -7.66 -8.05
C SER A 5 3.15 -7.59 -6.77
N PHE A 6 4.19 -6.74 -6.73
CA PHE A 6 4.96 -6.52 -5.50
C PHE A 6 4.10 -5.89 -4.40
N ALA A 7 3.34 -4.83 -4.73
CA ALA A 7 2.49 -4.17 -3.74
C ALA A 7 1.31 -5.06 -3.30
N GLU A 8 0.75 -5.88 -4.18
CA GLU A 8 -0.25 -6.89 -3.83
C GLU A 8 0.29 -7.87 -2.78
N GLU A 9 1.47 -8.45 -3.02
CA GLU A 9 2.09 -9.44 -2.14
C GLU A 9 2.42 -8.88 -0.75
N TYR A 10 3.04 -7.70 -0.69
CA TYR A 10 3.64 -7.19 0.55
C TYR A 10 2.81 -6.14 1.30
N LEU A 11 1.82 -5.52 0.65
CA LEU A 11 1.05 -4.43 1.26
C LEU A 11 -0.45 -4.66 1.17
N PHE A 12 -1.00 -4.86 -0.03
CA PHE A 12 -2.44 -4.85 -0.21
C PHE A 12 -3.10 -6.15 0.27
N THR A 13 -2.59 -7.32 -0.11
CA THR A 13 -3.16 -8.61 0.34
C THR A 13 -3.05 -8.81 1.86
N PRO A 14 -1.92 -8.53 2.53
CA PRO A 14 -1.83 -8.62 4.00
C PRO A 14 -2.82 -7.70 4.73
N MET A 15 -3.23 -6.60 4.10
CA MET A 15 -4.17 -5.63 4.65
C MET A 15 -5.61 -5.81 4.13
N ASP A 16 -5.88 -6.89 3.38
CA ASP A 16 -7.18 -7.15 2.76
C ASP A 16 -7.69 -5.94 1.94
N MET A 17 -6.77 -5.23 1.26
CA MET A 17 -7.09 -4.05 0.46
C MET A 17 -7.40 -4.46 -0.98
N GLU A 18 -8.53 -3.96 -1.50
CA GLU A 18 -8.89 -4.11 -2.90
C GLU A 18 -8.43 -2.88 -3.69
N VAL A 19 -7.47 -3.10 -4.59
CA VAL A 19 -6.93 -2.04 -5.44
C VAL A 19 -7.72 -1.98 -6.74
N GLY A 20 -8.16 -0.77 -7.07
CA GLY A 20 -8.81 -0.49 -8.34
C GLY A 20 -7.82 -0.38 -9.50
N GLU A 21 -8.10 0.54 -10.41
CA GLU A 21 -7.17 0.85 -11.49
C GLU A 21 -5.89 1.49 -10.93
N TRP A 22 -4.75 1.05 -11.45
CA TRP A 22 -3.46 1.71 -11.27
C TRP A 22 -2.91 2.00 -12.65
N ILE A 23 -2.85 3.28 -13.01
CA ILE A 23 -2.50 3.69 -14.38
C ILE A 23 -1.05 3.32 -14.69
N GLN A 24 -0.83 2.86 -15.93
CA GLN A 24 0.48 2.58 -16.49
C GLN A 24 0.89 3.68 -17.48
N ASP A 25 2.20 3.89 -17.61
CA ASP A 25 2.77 4.68 -18.69
C ASP A 25 2.71 3.94 -20.06
N TRP A 26 3.25 4.59 -21.09
CA TRP A 26 3.28 4.05 -22.45
C TRP A 26 4.23 2.87 -22.63
N GLU A 27 5.13 2.61 -21.67
CA GLU A 27 6.03 1.45 -21.64
C GLU A 27 5.44 0.30 -20.80
N GLY A 28 4.30 0.51 -20.15
CA GLY A 28 3.59 -0.49 -19.34
C GLY A 28 4.01 -0.51 -17.87
N TYR A 29 4.73 0.50 -17.37
CA TYR A 29 5.09 0.62 -15.97
C TYR A 29 4.00 1.34 -15.17
N TYR A 30 3.62 0.78 -14.02
CA TYR A 30 2.66 1.44 -13.11
C TYR A 30 3.24 2.73 -12.53
N ASN A 31 2.42 3.79 -12.49
CA ASN A 31 2.81 5.10 -11.99
C ASN A 31 3.00 5.06 -10.47
N GLY A 32 4.22 4.81 -9.98
CA GLY A 32 4.50 4.69 -8.55
C GLY A 32 4.27 5.96 -7.72
N HIS A 33 4.17 7.12 -8.37
CA HIS A 33 3.96 8.41 -7.71
C HIS A 33 2.47 8.79 -7.54
N GLY A 34 1.53 8.05 -8.14
CA GLY A 34 0.12 8.47 -8.22
C GLY A 34 -0.77 7.52 -8.99
N ASP A 35 -1.97 8.00 -9.36
CA ASP A 35 -2.93 7.28 -10.21
C ASP A 35 -3.34 5.88 -9.72
N LEU A 36 -3.17 5.64 -8.42
CA LEU A 36 -3.65 4.46 -7.71
C LEU A 36 -5.06 4.75 -7.18
N HIS A 37 -6.07 4.07 -7.73
CA HIS A 37 -7.45 4.22 -7.27
C HIS A 37 -7.78 3.22 -6.15
N LEU A 38 -8.23 3.75 -5.02
CA LEU A 38 -8.63 2.98 -3.83
C LEU A 38 -10.01 3.41 -3.35
N THR A 39 -10.71 2.53 -2.66
CA THR A 39 -11.89 2.94 -1.89
C THR A 39 -11.46 3.80 -0.70
N ALA A 40 -12.34 4.67 -0.21
CA ALA A 40 -12.06 5.44 1.00
C ALA A 40 -11.79 4.55 2.23
N ARG A 41 -12.36 3.32 2.26
CA ARG A 41 -12.13 2.36 3.35
C ARG A 41 -10.73 1.77 3.29
N ASP A 42 -10.25 1.43 2.10
CA ASP A 42 -8.90 0.88 1.94
C ASP A 42 -7.84 1.96 2.20
N MET A 43 -8.08 3.20 1.78
CA MET A 43 -7.20 4.30 2.15
C MET A 43 -7.17 4.54 3.67
N ALA A 44 -8.30 4.35 4.37
CA ALA A 44 -8.33 4.42 5.83
C ALA A 44 -7.53 3.30 6.50
N LYS A 45 -7.46 2.09 5.91
CA LYS A 45 -6.59 1.00 6.42
C LYS A 45 -5.12 1.41 6.35
N PHE A 46 -4.69 2.08 5.28
CA PHE A 46 -3.34 2.63 5.16
C PHE A 46 -3.04 3.68 6.25
N GLY A 47 -3.98 4.58 6.54
CA GLY A 47 -3.85 5.52 7.65
C GLY A 47 -3.74 4.81 9.01
N LEU A 48 -4.54 3.77 9.23
CA LEU A 48 -4.51 2.96 10.45
C LEU A 48 -3.19 2.20 10.62
N LEU A 49 -2.59 1.74 9.53
CA LEU A 49 -1.26 1.11 9.55
C LEU A 49 -0.20 2.04 10.13
N TYR A 50 -0.16 3.29 9.66
CA TYR A 50 0.75 4.31 10.17
C TYR A 50 0.43 4.69 11.62
N GLN A 51 -0.86 4.88 11.95
CA GLN A 51 -1.29 5.13 13.33
C GLN A 51 -0.84 4.03 14.31
N ASN A 52 -0.75 2.79 13.83
CA ASN A 52 -0.36 1.62 14.61
C ASN A 52 1.12 1.24 14.46
N ASN A 53 2.02 2.18 14.08
CA ASN A 53 3.46 1.95 13.96
C ASN A 53 3.81 0.75 13.05
N GLY A 54 3.11 0.62 11.93
CA GLY A 54 3.34 -0.40 10.91
C GLY A 54 2.66 -1.74 11.19
N MET A 55 1.77 -1.82 12.19
CA MET A 55 1.00 -3.03 12.50
C MET A 55 -0.41 -2.97 11.91
N TYR A 56 -0.87 -4.08 11.33
CA TYR A 56 -2.25 -4.27 10.90
C TYR A 56 -2.73 -5.66 11.33
N ASN A 57 -3.86 -5.74 12.05
CA ASN A 57 -4.44 -7.00 12.56
C ASN A 57 -3.46 -7.97 13.27
N GLY A 58 -2.45 -7.44 13.96
CA GLY A 58 -1.46 -8.23 14.69
C GLY A 58 -0.25 -8.66 13.85
N GLU A 59 -0.21 -8.32 12.56
CA GLU A 59 0.92 -8.53 11.67
C GLU A 59 1.71 -7.24 11.44
N ARG A 60 3.03 -7.34 11.35
CA ARG A 60 3.91 -6.22 11.01
C ARG A 60 4.05 -6.11 9.50
N ILE A 61 3.43 -5.09 8.92
CA ILE A 61 3.52 -4.82 7.48
C ILE A 61 4.66 -3.84 7.18
N LEU A 62 4.83 -2.82 8.03
CA LEU A 62 5.96 -1.87 7.94
C LEU A 62 6.87 -1.96 9.17
N PRO A 63 8.19 -1.83 8.99
CA PRO A 63 9.10 -1.59 10.10
C PRO A 63 8.68 -0.35 10.90
N ALA A 64 8.74 -0.42 12.24
CA ALA A 64 8.27 0.68 13.09
C ALA A 64 9.16 1.94 12.94
N ASP A 65 10.47 1.73 12.79
CA ASP A 65 11.48 2.74 12.49
C ASP A 65 11.21 3.43 11.15
N TRP A 66 10.85 2.67 10.11
CA TRP A 66 10.46 3.25 8.83
C TRP A 66 9.23 4.16 8.93
N VAL A 67 8.22 3.76 9.71
CA VAL A 67 7.02 4.58 9.95
C VAL A 67 7.38 5.87 10.65
N GLU A 68 8.25 5.82 11.67
CA GLU A 68 8.73 7.01 12.40
C GLU A 68 9.52 7.96 11.50
N GLU A 69 10.41 7.44 10.65
CA GLU A 69 11.22 8.25 9.72
C GLU A 69 10.42 8.87 8.57
N SER A 70 9.25 8.30 8.24
CA SER A 70 8.41 8.72 7.10
C SER A 70 7.38 9.80 7.44
N LEU A 71 7.26 10.22 8.71
CA LEU A 71 6.30 11.22 9.21
C LEU A 71 6.93 12.60 9.38
#